data_AF-A0A6A6QXA7-F1
#
_entry.id   AF-A0A6A6QXA7-F1
#
_cell.length_a   1.000
_cell.length_b   1.000
_cell.length_c   1.000
_cell.angle_alpha   90.00
_cell.angle_beta   90.00
_cell.angle_gamma   90.00
#
_symmetry.space_group_name_H-M   'P 1'
#
loop_
_entity.id
_entity.type
_entity.pdbx_description
1 polymer ?
#
loop_
_entity_poly.entity_id
_entity_poly.type
_entity_poly.pdbx_seq_one_letter_code
_entity_poly.pdbx_strand_id
1 'polypeptide(L)'
;MPTADIPVAFQLNSNFYIARPLIPTTTLEEHSEHYPFVTCLRVQKNQTINASTLQAWRTEYLDEDDVFDSTFLQEIIFGGVKASELHVGNDAKELLKDWQTLVVRYEPDLDVSNGPHYCAQGYLHSVWKIYEGRQLPFVQATWPSAAGNRL
;
A
#
# COMPACT_ATOMS: atom_id res chain seq x y z
N MET A 1 -22.39 8.75 -3.70
CA MET A 1 -21.03 8.84 -4.29
C MET A 1 -20.06 8.88 -3.14
N PRO A 2 -19.10 7.94 -3.00
CA PRO A 2 -18.11 8.00 -1.95
C PRO A 2 -17.17 9.18 -2.24
N THR A 3 -17.10 10.15 -1.34
CA THR A 3 -16.12 11.23 -1.36
C THR A 3 -14.75 10.67 -0.96
N ALA A 4 -13.68 11.24 -1.52
CA ALA A 4 -12.29 10.88 -1.22
C ALA A 4 -11.92 10.96 0.28
N ASP A 5 -12.80 11.50 1.13
CA ASP A 5 -12.59 11.72 2.56
C ASP A 5 -13.25 10.67 3.48
N ILE A 6 -13.95 9.66 2.94
CA ILE A 6 -14.68 8.68 3.76
C ILE A 6 -13.86 7.39 3.92
N PRO A 7 -13.63 6.93 5.17
CA PRO A 7 -13.05 5.62 5.39
C PRO A 7 -13.90 4.49 4.80
N VAL A 8 -13.25 3.53 4.15
CA VAL A 8 -13.91 2.38 3.51
C VAL A 8 -13.60 1.12 4.32
N ALA A 9 -14.63 0.42 4.79
CA ALA A 9 -14.47 -0.91 5.38
C ALA A 9 -14.64 -1.98 4.30
N PHE A 10 -13.79 -2.99 4.31
CA PHE A 10 -13.87 -4.11 3.37
C PHE A 10 -13.38 -5.41 4.03
N GLN A 11 -13.65 -6.54 3.38
CA GLN A 11 -13.21 -7.86 3.83
C GLN A 11 -12.39 -8.52 2.72
N LEU A 12 -11.27 -9.13 3.09
CA LEU A 12 -10.39 -9.86 2.18
C LEU A 12 -9.91 -11.15 2.87
N ASN A 13 -10.14 -12.31 2.24
CA ASN A 13 -9.77 -13.63 2.74
C ASN A 13 -10.09 -13.88 4.22
N SER A 14 -11.30 -13.48 4.65
CA SER A 14 -11.82 -13.56 6.03
C SER A 14 -11.29 -12.53 7.03
N ASN A 15 -10.33 -11.69 6.65
CA ASN A 15 -9.86 -10.58 7.45
C ASN A 15 -10.67 -9.31 7.15
N PHE A 16 -10.97 -8.52 8.19
CA PHE A 16 -11.62 -7.22 8.05
C PHE A 16 -10.58 -6.11 7.98
N TYR A 17 -10.84 -5.12 7.16
CA TYR A 17 -9.95 -4.00 6.92
C TYR A 17 -10.71 -2.67 6.95
N ILE A 18 -9.97 -1.61 7.27
CA ILE A 18 -10.39 -0.23 7.06
C ILE A 18 -9.33 0.51 6.25
N ALA A 19 -9.76 1.08 5.13
CA ALA A 19 -9.00 1.99 4.31
C ALA A 19 -9.32 3.43 4.71
N ARG A 20 -8.30 4.24 4.97
CA ARG A 20 -8.43 5.66 5.29
C ARG A 20 -7.73 6.52 4.26
N PRO A 21 -8.35 7.62 3.80
CA PRO A 21 -7.72 8.56 2.87
C PRO A 21 -6.34 8.97 3.34
N LEU A 22 -5.37 8.99 2.43
CA LEU A 22 -4.10 9.66 2.69
C LEU A 22 -4.34 11.17 2.78
N ILE A 23 -3.60 11.84 3.68
CA ILE A 23 -3.64 13.29 3.85
C ILE A 23 -2.20 13.82 3.74
N PRO A 24 -1.87 14.65 2.73
CA PRO A 24 -2.75 15.11 1.65
C PRO A 24 -3.20 13.96 0.74
N THR A 25 -4.34 14.16 0.08
CA THR A 25 -4.91 13.18 -0.85
C THR A 25 -3.95 12.88 -1.98
N THR A 26 -3.62 11.60 -2.16
CA THR A 26 -2.75 11.14 -3.24
C THR A 26 -3.58 10.50 -4.34
N THR A 27 -3.47 11.05 -5.55
CA THR A 27 -4.10 10.52 -6.75
C THR A 27 -3.08 9.80 -7.61
N LEU A 28 -3.49 8.68 -8.18
CA LEU A 28 -2.74 8.00 -9.21
C LEU A 28 -3.37 8.32 -10.57
N GLU A 29 -2.57 8.90 -11.47
CA GLU A 29 -3.02 9.19 -12.83
C GLU A 29 -3.24 7.85 -13.57
N GLU A 30 -4.39 7.70 -14.23
CA GLU A 30 -4.72 6.50 -15.02
C GLU A 30 -4.70 5.16 -14.25
N HIS A 31 -5.37 5.10 -13.10
CA HIS A 31 -5.60 3.82 -12.45
C HIS A 31 -6.57 2.94 -13.26
N SER A 32 -6.14 1.71 -13.55
CA SER A 32 -7.08 0.67 -13.97
C SER A 32 -7.89 0.30 -12.74
N GLU A 33 -9.22 0.43 -12.81
CA GLU A 33 -10.15 0.01 -11.74
C GLU A 33 -10.04 -1.50 -11.41
N HIS A 34 -9.20 -2.26 -12.13
CA HIS A 34 -9.09 -3.72 -12.00
C HIS A 34 -8.48 -4.19 -10.69
N TYR A 35 -7.59 -3.42 -10.06
CA TYR A 35 -6.89 -3.86 -8.83
C TYR A 35 -6.98 -2.79 -7.74
N PRO A 36 -7.97 -2.90 -6.83
CA PRO A 36 -8.13 -1.93 -5.75
C PRO A 36 -7.12 -2.14 -4.61
N PHE A 37 -6.33 -3.21 -4.63
CA PHE A 37 -5.32 -3.52 -3.62
C PHE A 37 -3.94 -3.45 -4.25
N VAL A 38 -3.10 -2.55 -3.74
CA VAL A 38 -1.78 -2.26 -4.31
C VAL A 38 -0.71 -2.20 -3.22
N THR A 39 0.53 -2.46 -3.58
CA THR A 39 1.68 -2.21 -2.71
C THR A 39 2.50 -1.07 -3.28
N CYS A 40 2.65 0.01 -2.52
CA CYS A 40 3.47 1.15 -2.89
C CYS A 40 4.87 1.00 -2.29
N LEU A 41 5.90 1.26 -3.10
CA LEU A 41 7.30 1.13 -2.71
C LEU A 41 8.04 2.39 -3.17
N ARG A 42 8.49 3.21 -2.22
CA ARG A 42 9.29 4.39 -2.48
C ARG A 42 10.71 3.99 -2.82
N VAL A 43 11.18 4.47 -3.96
CA VAL A 43 12.51 4.14 -4.49
C VAL A 43 13.26 5.37 -4.91
N GLN A 44 14.58 5.23 -5.06
CA GLN A 44 15.45 6.31 -5.49
C GLN A 44 15.78 6.19 -6.98
N LYS A 45 16.00 7.34 -7.62
CA LYS A 45 16.48 7.39 -9.00
C LYS A 45 17.81 6.67 -9.13
N ASN A 46 17.95 5.90 -10.22
CA ASN A 46 19.08 5.04 -10.54
C ASN A 46 19.34 3.90 -9.54
N GLN A 47 18.37 3.61 -8.66
CA GLN A 47 18.46 2.45 -7.78
C GLN A 47 18.32 1.16 -8.59
N THR A 48 19.05 0.13 -8.16
CA THR A 48 18.85 -1.25 -8.63
C THR A 48 18.01 -2.01 -7.63
N ILE A 49 16.89 -2.57 -8.10
CA ILE A 49 16.01 -3.44 -7.32
C ILE A 49 16.29 -4.89 -7.75
N ASN A 50 16.80 -5.68 -6.82
CA ASN A 50 17.04 -7.11 -6.97
C ASN A 50 16.10 -7.91 -6.04
N ALA A 51 16.14 -9.24 -6.11
CA ALA A 51 15.25 -10.09 -5.31
C ALA A 51 15.42 -9.87 -3.81
N SER A 52 16.65 -9.67 -3.33
CA SER A 52 16.91 -9.42 -1.90
C SER A 52 16.36 -8.09 -1.42
N THR A 53 16.37 -7.04 -2.24
CA THR A 53 15.76 -5.74 -1.90
C THR A 53 14.25 -5.90 -1.73
N LEU A 54 13.58 -6.58 -2.66
CA LEU A 54 12.15 -6.83 -2.58
C LEU A 54 11.79 -7.71 -1.38
N GLN A 55 12.56 -8.77 -1.12
CA GLN A 55 12.34 -9.62 0.06
C GLN A 55 12.51 -8.85 1.36
N ALA A 56 13.53 -8.00 1.48
CA ALA A 56 13.74 -7.19 2.67
C ALA A 56 12.54 -6.27 2.93
N TRP A 57 12.00 -5.62 1.89
CA TRP A 57 10.80 -4.80 2.04
C TRP A 57 9.57 -5.60 2.41
N ARG A 58 9.38 -6.77 1.80
CA ARG A 58 8.27 -7.64 2.18
C ARG A 58 8.39 -8.01 3.66
N THR A 59 9.58 -8.37 4.13
CA THR A 59 9.77 -8.70 5.54
C THR A 59 9.49 -7.51 6.45
N GLU A 60 10.02 -6.32 6.11
CA GLU A 60 9.90 -5.11 6.92
C GLU A 60 8.46 -4.56 6.98
N TYR A 61 7.74 -4.54 5.86
CA TYR A 61 6.46 -3.82 5.76
C TYR A 61 5.24 -4.73 5.68
N LEU A 62 5.43 -6.03 5.41
CA LEU A 62 4.33 -6.94 5.13
C LEU A 62 4.34 -8.15 6.07
N ASP A 63 5.50 -8.72 6.39
CA ASP A 63 5.56 -9.88 7.29
C ASP A 63 5.50 -9.47 8.78
N GLU A 64 5.97 -8.26 9.13
CA GLU A 64 5.83 -7.71 10.50
C GLU A 64 4.48 -7.01 10.73
N ASP A 65 3.99 -6.30 9.72
CA ASP A 65 2.71 -5.60 9.75
C ASP A 65 1.63 -6.58 9.29
N ASP A 66 1.09 -7.34 10.24
CA ASP A 66 0.16 -8.48 10.11
C ASP A 66 -1.18 -8.12 9.38
N VAL A 67 -1.25 -6.92 8.79
CA VAL A 67 -2.18 -6.41 7.78
C VAL A 67 -2.07 -7.16 6.43
N PHE A 68 -0.92 -7.76 6.14
CA PHE A 68 -0.63 -8.24 4.79
C PHE A 68 -1.51 -9.41 4.31
N ASP A 69 -2.10 -9.24 3.12
CA ASP A 69 -2.68 -10.29 2.30
C ASP A 69 -2.00 -10.28 0.92
N SER A 70 -1.73 -11.46 0.35
CA SER A 70 -1.04 -11.57 -0.94
C SER A 70 -1.73 -10.83 -2.09
N THR A 71 -3.03 -10.54 -1.98
CA THR A 71 -3.77 -9.77 -2.99
C THR A 71 -3.18 -8.36 -3.17
N PHE A 72 -2.57 -7.78 -2.14
CA PHE A 72 -1.88 -6.49 -2.24
C PHE A 72 -0.62 -6.53 -3.12
N LEU A 73 -0.09 -7.72 -3.46
CA LEU A 73 1.05 -7.88 -4.36
C LEU A 73 0.66 -8.04 -5.84
N GLN A 74 -0.64 -8.13 -6.17
CA GLN A 74 -1.07 -8.23 -7.56
C GLN A 74 -0.67 -6.99 -8.37
N GLU A 75 -0.55 -5.86 -7.69
CA GLU A 75 -0.05 -4.63 -8.28
C GLU A 75 0.98 -3.98 -7.37
N ILE A 76 2.13 -3.64 -7.96
CA ILE A 76 3.22 -2.94 -7.27
C ILE A 76 3.47 -1.61 -7.96
N ILE A 77 3.57 -0.55 -7.16
CA ILE A 77 3.82 0.81 -7.64
C ILE A 77 5.15 1.29 -7.07
N PHE A 78 6.12 1.52 -7.95
CA PHE A 78 7.37 2.16 -7.59
C PHE A 78 7.19 3.70 -7.60
N GLY A 79 7.14 4.30 -6.41
CA GLY A 79 6.97 5.74 -6.22
C GLY A 79 8.30 6.50 -6.23
N GLY A 80 8.28 7.71 -6.77
CA GLY A 80 9.43 8.63 -6.81
C GLY A 80 10.33 8.49 -8.05
N VAL A 81 9.98 7.60 -8.98
CA VAL A 81 10.77 7.32 -10.19
C VAL A 81 9.91 7.06 -11.42
N LYS A 82 10.48 7.28 -12.60
CA LYS A 82 9.98 6.75 -13.88
C LYS A 82 10.56 5.37 -14.15
N ALA A 83 9.92 4.62 -15.05
CA ALA A 83 10.42 3.30 -15.50
C ALA A 83 11.87 3.35 -16.02
N SER A 84 12.26 4.43 -16.69
CA SER A 84 13.61 4.63 -17.21
C SER A 84 14.66 4.96 -16.13
N GLU A 85 14.23 5.30 -14.92
CA GLU A 85 15.09 5.74 -13.81
C GLU A 85 15.32 4.62 -12.78
N LEU A 86 14.74 3.42 -12.98
CA LEU A 86 14.87 2.29 -12.06
C LEU A 86 15.39 1.06 -12.79
N HIS A 87 16.42 0.41 -12.24
CA HIS A 87 16.89 -0.85 -12.78
C HIS A 87 16.30 -2.03 -12.00
N VAL A 88 15.36 -2.76 -12.61
CA VAL A 88 14.82 -3.99 -12.01
C VAL A 88 15.58 -5.19 -12.55
N GLY A 89 16.33 -5.86 -11.66
CA GLY A 89 17.10 -7.06 -11.95
C GLY A 89 16.22 -8.22 -12.43
N ASN A 90 16.82 -9.20 -13.12
CA ASN A 90 16.08 -10.36 -13.60
C ASN A 90 15.57 -11.24 -12.46
N ASP A 91 16.35 -11.38 -11.40
CA ASP A 91 15.97 -12.06 -10.16
C ASP A 91 14.77 -11.39 -9.48
N ALA A 92 14.72 -10.05 -9.46
CA ALA A 92 13.55 -9.32 -8.98
C ALA A 92 12.31 -9.61 -9.84
N LYS A 93 12.46 -9.63 -11.17
CA LYS A 93 11.33 -9.95 -12.08
C LYS A 93 10.81 -11.37 -11.89
N GLU A 94 11.69 -12.33 -11.63
CA GLU A 94 11.30 -13.71 -11.30
C GLU A 94 10.54 -13.75 -9.99
N LEU A 95 11.06 -13.10 -8.95
CA LEU A 95 10.39 -13.01 -7.65
C LEU A 95 9.00 -12.35 -7.75
N LEU A 96 8.85 -11.29 -8.55
CA LEU A 96 7.56 -10.64 -8.80
C LEU A 96 6.55 -11.60 -9.47
N LYS A 97 7.01 -12.50 -10.35
CA LYS A 97 6.15 -13.55 -10.93
C LYS A 97 5.76 -14.58 -9.89
N ASP A 98 6.69 -14.98 -9.02
CA ASP A 98 6.42 -15.92 -7.92
C ASP A 98 5.39 -15.35 -6.95
N TRP A 99 5.39 -14.04 -6.76
CA TRP A 99 4.37 -13.30 -6.00
C TRP A 99 3.06 -13.11 -6.74
N GLN A 100 2.96 -13.57 -7.98
CA GLN A 100 1.80 -13.39 -8.85
C GLN A 100 1.47 -11.90 -9.11
N THR A 101 2.49 -11.03 -9.09
CA THR A 101 2.33 -9.63 -9.48
C THR A 101 1.97 -9.54 -10.96
N LEU A 102 0.81 -8.96 -11.24
CA LEU A 102 0.24 -8.81 -12.57
C LEU A 102 0.65 -7.48 -13.20
N VAL A 103 0.77 -6.43 -12.38
CA VAL A 103 1.04 -5.07 -12.83
C VAL A 103 2.16 -4.46 -12.01
N VAL A 104 3.11 -3.82 -12.71
CA VAL A 104 4.15 -2.97 -12.11
C VAL A 104 4.04 -1.59 -12.72
N ARG A 105 3.82 -0.57 -11.88
CA ARG A 105 3.73 0.84 -12.29
C ARG A 105 4.88 1.65 -11.72
N TYR A 106 5.09 2.82 -12.31
CA TYR A 106 6.13 3.78 -11.95
C TYR A 106 5.50 5.15 -11.87
N GLU A 107 5.48 5.72 -10.67
CA GLU A 107 4.78 6.97 -10.38
C GLU A 107 5.79 8.00 -9.84
N PRO A 108 6.32 8.89 -10.69
CA PRO A 108 7.42 9.77 -10.31
C PRO A 108 7.05 10.77 -9.22
N ASP A 109 5.79 11.18 -9.17
CA ASP A 109 5.27 12.18 -8.23
C ASP A 109 4.62 11.53 -7.00
N LEU A 110 4.62 10.19 -6.92
CA LEU A 110 4.05 9.46 -5.80
C LEU A 110 4.97 9.52 -4.57
N ASP A 111 4.50 10.21 -3.55
CA ASP A 111 5.12 10.31 -2.23
C ASP A 111 4.20 9.73 -1.16
N VAL A 112 4.29 8.41 -0.95
CA VAL A 112 3.55 7.69 0.09
C VAL A 112 4.48 6.75 0.86
N SER A 113 4.05 6.32 2.04
CA SER A 113 4.75 5.31 2.82
C SER A 113 4.82 3.98 2.06
N ASN A 114 5.86 3.20 2.32
CA ASN A 114 5.94 1.84 1.81
C ASN A 114 4.83 0.96 2.40
N GLY A 115 4.33 0.01 1.62
CA GLY A 115 3.41 -1.02 2.10
C GLY A 115 2.05 -1.04 1.40
N PRO A 116 1.06 -1.74 2.00
CA PRO A 116 -0.20 -2.03 1.37
C PRO A 116 -1.15 -0.82 1.40
N HIS A 117 -1.79 -0.55 0.27
CA HIS A 117 -2.73 0.54 0.09
C HIS A 117 -3.99 0.06 -0.64
N TYR A 118 -5.08 0.77 -0.41
CA TYR A 118 -6.33 0.58 -1.13
C TYR A 118 -6.51 1.74 -2.10
N CYS A 119 -6.71 1.44 -3.39
CA CYS A 119 -6.99 2.43 -4.41
C CYS A 119 -8.47 2.40 -4.77
N ALA A 120 -9.16 3.53 -4.54
CA ALA A 120 -10.54 3.71 -4.97
C ALA A 120 -10.66 4.97 -5.82
N GLN A 121 -11.15 4.81 -7.06
CA GLN A 121 -11.35 5.92 -8.00
C GLN A 121 -10.07 6.76 -8.21
N GLY A 122 -8.91 6.09 -8.21
CA GLY A 122 -7.60 6.74 -8.34
C GLY A 122 -7.04 7.33 -7.04
N TYR A 123 -7.79 7.32 -5.94
CA TYR A 123 -7.32 7.81 -4.64
C TYR A 123 -6.71 6.70 -3.80
N LEU A 124 -5.51 6.94 -3.28
CA LEU A 124 -4.86 6.02 -2.35
C LEU A 124 -5.33 6.23 -0.91
N HIS A 125 -5.55 5.11 -0.24
CA HIS A 125 -5.92 5.01 1.16
C HIS A 125 -4.92 4.12 1.89
N SER A 126 -4.51 4.55 3.10
CA SER A 126 -3.79 3.70 4.06
C SER A 126 -4.71 2.59 4.56
N VAL A 127 -4.19 1.36 4.65
CA VAL A 127 -4.98 0.19 5.03
C VAL A 127 -4.59 -0.31 6.41
N TRP A 128 -5.59 -0.67 7.21
CA TRP A 128 -5.42 -1.23 8.54
C TRP A 128 -6.28 -2.47 8.68
N LYS A 129 -5.71 -3.57 9.15
CA LYS A 129 -6.48 -4.77 9.50
C LYS A 129 -7.16 -4.59 10.85
N ILE A 130 -8.41 -5.00 10.93
CA ILE A 130 -9.23 -4.96 12.13
C ILE A 130 -9.16 -6.33 12.79
N TYR A 131 -8.69 -6.37 14.03
CA TYR A 131 -8.69 -7.57 14.85
C TYR A 131 -9.93 -7.60 15.73
N GLU A 132 -10.64 -8.73 15.74
CA GLU A 132 -11.71 -8.96 16.69
C GLU A 132 -11.13 -9.09 18.10
N GLY A 133 -11.35 -8.09 18.94
CA GLY A 133 -10.98 -8.16 20.34
C GLY A 133 -11.78 -9.26 21.04
N ARG A 134 -11.11 -10.27 21.60
CA ARG A 134 -11.76 -11.31 22.44
C ARG A 134 -12.23 -10.82 23.82
N GLN A 135 -12.13 -9.51 24.12
CA GLN A 135 -12.65 -8.91 25.34
C GLN A 135 -13.26 -7.52 25.06
N LEU A 136 -14.53 -7.36 25.45
CA LEU A 136 -15.32 -6.13 25.65
C LEU A 136 -16.09 -5.54 24.43
N PRO A 137 -17.41 -5.26 24.57
CA PRO A 137 -18.33 -4.94 23.48
C PRO A 137 -18.34 -3.45 23.06
N PHE A 138 -17.19 -2.77 23.06
CA PHE A 138 -17.10 -1.40 22.55
C PHE A 138 -15.73 -1.13 21.93
N VAL A 139 -15.66 -1.16 20.59
CA VAL A 139 -14.56 -0.53 19.86
C VAL A 139 -14.89 0.96 19.75
N GLN A 140 -14.60 1.71 20.81
CA GLN A 140 -14.41 3.14 20.63
C GLN A 140 -12.96 3.30 20.17
N ALA A 141 -12.75 3.40 18.86
CA ALA A 141 -11.46 3.83 18.38
C ALA A 141 -11.15 5.18 19.07
N THR A 142 -9.98 5.30 19.66
CA THR A 142 -9.48 6.58 20.17
C THR A 142 -8.38 6.96 19.22
N TRP A 143 -8.66 7.99 18.42
CA TRP A 143 -7.73 8.49 17.41
C TRP A 143 -6.70 9.39 18.10
N PRO A 144 -5.39 9.21 17.87
CA PRO A 144 -4.43 10.25 18.16
C PRO A 144 -4.72 11.41 17.19
N SER A 145 -5.27 12.51 17.70
CA SER A 145 -5.38 13.74 16.93
C SER A 145 -3.97 14.25 16.61
N ALA A 146 -3.70 14.59 15.35
CA ALA A 146 -2.48 15.27 14.89
C ALA A 146 -2.39 16.74 15.38
N ALA A 147 -2.79 16.98 16.62
CA ALA A 147 -2.63 18.25 17.33
C ALA A 147 -1.76 17.99 18.57
N GLY A 148 -0.51 17.61 18.32
CA GLY A 148 0.58 17.91 19.25
C GLY A 148 0.82 19.43 19.22
N ASN A 149 -0.15 20.21 19.70
CA ASN A 149 0.04 21.63 19.91
C ASN A 149 0.90 21.78 21.18
N ARG A 150 2.11 22.29 20.95
CA ARG A 150 3.03 22.96 21.88
C ARG A 150 2.44 23.34 23.24
N LEU A 151 3.16 22.97 24.30
CA LEU A 151 3.77 23.93 25.22
C LEU A 151 5.23 23.54 25.45
#